data_AF-A0A1B6EKY4-F1
#
_entry.id   AF-A0A1B6EKY4-F1
#
_cell.length_a   1.000
_cell.length_b   1.000
_cell.length_c   1.000
_cell.angle_alpha   90.00
_cell.angle_beta   90.00
_cell.angle_gamma   90.00
#
_symmetry.space_group_name_H-M   'P 1'
#
loop_
_entity.id
_entity.type
_entity.pdbx_description
1 polymer ?
#
loop_
_entity_poly.entity_id
_entity_poly.type
_entity_poly.pdbx_seq_one_letter_code
_entity_poly.pdbx_strand_id
1 'polypeptide(L)'
;MSDNSNQIRELCEDVEFKTNVQEYESRINTLGDKIKLCCESGIYPKLSIEEKVKYDLFLSYSLTSLYWIYLRTQGEDPSQVKSELDRVKKYMDKSKQIHDRKSMPRIDKAAASRFVRSGLWDSNKTVDSEVSAVTGISRKRKHNTFNDDDT
;
A
#
# COMPACT_ATOMS: atom_id res chain seq x y z
N MET A 1 27.17 -12.22 42.41
CA MET A 1 27.34 -10.83 41.96
C MET A 1 28.67 -10.59 41.25
N SER A 2 29.77 -11.29 41.61
CA SER A 2 31.10 -11.16 40.97
C SER A 2 31.19 -11.74 39.54
N ASP A 3 30.45 -12.80 39.23
CA ASP A 3 30.48 -13.42 37.89
C ASP A 3 29.93 -12.49 36.79
N ASN A 4 28.82 -11.82 37.06
CA ASN A 4 28.18 -10.94 36.07
C ASN A 4 29.05 -9.72 35.73
N SER A 5 29.78 -9.19 36.72
CA SER A 5 30.74 -8.10 36.50
C SER A 5 31.96 -8.52 35.68
N ASN A 6 32.42 -9.77 35.84
CA ASN A 6 33.53 -10.30 35.05
C ASN A 6 33.11 -10.57 33.61
N GLN A 7 31.90 -11.10 33.41
CA GLN A 7 31.35 -11.39 32.08
C GLN A 7 31.07 -10.12 31.26
N ILE A 8 30.57 -9.06 31.90
CA ILE A 8 30.40 -7.74 31.25
C ILE A 8 31.77 -7.16 30.86
N ARG A 9 32.79 -7.31 31.72
CA ARG A 9 34.14 -6.81 31.43
C ARG A 9 34.78 -7.54 30.26
N GLU A 10 34.63 -8.86 30.17
CA GLU A 10 35.09 -9.69 29.06
C GLU A 10 34.42 -9.28 27.73
N LEU A 11 33.11 -9.03 27.75
CA LEU A 11 32.36 -8.54 26.58
C LEU A 11 32.81 -7.13 26.15
N CYS A 12 33.19 -6.28 27.11
CA CYS A 12 33.77 -4.97 26.84
C CYS A 12 35.21 -5.04 26.32
N GLU A 13 35.89 -6.18 26.39
CA GLU A 13 37.24 -6.36 25.83
C GLU A 13 37.20 -6.93 24.42
N ASP A 14 36.11 -7.64 24.06
CA ASP A 14 35.85 -8.19 22.74
C ASP A 14 35.91 -7.11 21.63
N VAL A 15 36.82 -7.33 20.69
CA VAL A 15 37.05 -6.47 19.52
C VAL A 15 35.89 -6.55 18.54
N GLU A 16 35.33 -7.74 18.31
CA GLU A 16 34.24 -7.94 17.36
C GLU A 16 32.97 -7.21 17.84
N PHE A 17 32.65 -7.35 19.13
CA PHE A 17 31.54 -6.65 19.75
C PHE A 17 31.67 -5.12 19.63
N LYS A 18 32.85 -4.57 19.95
CA LYS A 18 33.12 -3.12 19.81
C LYS A 18 32.93 -2.63 18.39
N THR A 19 33.49 -3.33 17.41
CA THR A 19 33.37 -2.95 16.00
C THR A 19 31.91 -2.95 15.56
N ASN A 20 31.13 -3.97 15.94
CA ASN A 20 29.70 -4.05 15.62
C ASN A 20 28.90 -2.89 16.24
N VAL A 21 29.20 -2.52 17.49
CA VAL A 21 28.52 -1.39 18.17
C VAL A 21 28.87 -0.05 17.51
N GLN A 22 30.14 0.18 17.18
CA GLN A 22 30.58 1.39 16.48
C GLN A 22 29.97 1.51 15.08
N GLU A 23 29.91 0.40 14.35
CA GLU A 23 29.26 0.36 13.04
C GLU A 23 27.76 0.66 13.15
N TYR A 24 27.09 0.05 14.14
CA TYR A 24 25.69 0.30 14.41
C TYR A 24 25.41 1.78 14.73
N GLU A 25 26.24 2.39 15.58
CA GLU A 25 26.16 3.83 15.89
C GLU A 25 26.33 4.69 14.63
N SER A 26 27.35 4.42 13.82
CA SER A 26 27.59 5.14 12.56
C SER A 26 26.39 5.04 11.59
N ARG A 27 25.81 3.84 11.47
CA ARG A 27 24.64 3.59 10.63
C ARG A 27 23.40 4.35 11.14
N ILE A 28 23.16 4.37 12.46
CA ILE A 28 22.05 5.12 13.05
C ILE A 28 22.23 6.62 12.86
N ASN A 29 23.43 7.15 13.08
CA ASN A 29 23.71 8.57 12.89
C ASN A 29 23.47 8.99 11.44
N THR A 30 24.00 8.21 10.48
CA THR A 30 23.78 8.44 9.05
C THR A 30 22.30 8.40 8.67
N LEU A 31 21.53 7.48 9.26
CA LEU A 31 20.09 7.39 9.05
C LEU A 31 19.35 8.59 9.66
N GLY A 32 19.74 9.00 10.86
CA GLY A 32 19.21 10.18 11.55
C GLY A 32 19.41 11.44 10.73
N ASP A 33 20.60 11.65 10.16
CA ASP A 33 20.91 12.80 9.31
C ASP A 33 20.02 12.83 8.06
N LYS A 34 19.78 11.68 7.43
CA LYS A 34 18.89 11.57 6.27
C LYS A 34 17.44 11.90 6.63
N ILE A 35 16.93 11.35 7.74
CA ILE A 35 15.57 11.63 8.20
C ILE A 35 15.43 13.11 8.57
N LYS A 36 16.42 13.68 9.25
CA LYS A 36 16.46 15.10 9.60
C LYS A 36 16.41 15.98 8.36
N LEU A 37 17.25 15.70 7.36
CA LEU A 37 17.23 16.39 6.07
C LEU A 37 15.85 16.29 5.40
N CYS A 38 15.21 15.12 5.41
CA CYS A 38 13.87 14.94 4.87
C CYS A 38 12.82 15.80 5.59
N CYS A 39 12.92 15.98 6.91
CA CYS A 39 11.99 16.79 7.70
C CYS A 39 12.24 18.30 7.55
N GLU A 40 13.51 18.73 7.51
CA GLU A 40 13.89 20.15 7.51
C GLU A 40 13.89 20.78 6.11
N SER A 41 13.99 19.98 5.06
CA SER A 41 14.07 20.47 3.68
C SER A 41 12.85 21.27 3.19
N GLY A 42 11.72 21.24 3.92
CA GLY A 42 10.52 22.01 3.57
C GLY A 42 9.92 21.62 2.21
N ILE A 43 10.28 20.43 1.70
CA ILE A 43 9.84 19.95 0.38
C ILE A 43 8.40 19.43 0.42
N TYR A 44 7.91 19.00 1.59
CA TYR A 44 6.60 18.37 1.75
C TYR A 44 5.44 19.11 1.07
N PRO A 45 5.24 20.44 1.24
CA PRO A 45 4.14 21.13 0.58
C PRO A 45 4.25 21.14 -0.95
N LYS A 46 5.47 21.09 -1.50
CA LYS A 46 5.77 21.14 -2.94
C LYS A 46 5.59 19.79 -3.64
N LEU A 47 5.49 18.69 -2.88
CA LEU A 47 5.33 17.34 -3.41
C LEU A 47 3.92 17.14 -4.00
N SER A 48 3.84 16.32 -5.05
CA SER A 48 2.58 15.80 -5.55
C SER A 48 1.90 14.90 -4.51
N ILE A 49 0.61 14.63 -4.68
CA ILE A 49 -0.15 13.78 -3.75
C ILE A 49 0.48 12.38 -3.63
N GLU A 50 0.96 11.82 -4.75
CA GLU A 50 1.61 10.51 -4.74
C GLU A 50 2.93 10.52 -3.98
N GLU A 51 3.72 11.58 -4.14
CA GLU A 51 4.98 11.75 -3.42
C GLU A 51 4.76 12.01 -1.93
N LYS A 52 3.72 12.74 -1.56
CA LYS A 52 3.31 12.93 -0.15
C LYS A 52 2.97 11.60 0.51
N VAL A 53 2.18 10.75 -0.15
CA VAL A 53 1.86 9.41 0.36
C VAL A 53 3.13 8.56 0.53
N LYS A 54 4.05 8.60 -0.44
CA LYS A 54 5.35 7.90 -0.33
C LYS A 54 6.19 8.42 0.82
N TYR A 55 6.24 9.74 1.00
CA TYR A 55 6.97 10.40 2.08
C TYR A 55 6.41 10.02 3.46
N ASP A 56 5.09 10.08 3.63
CA ASP A 56 4.42 9.74 4.90
C ASP A 56 4.60 8.26 5.25
N LEU A 57 4.52 7.37 4.25
CA LEU A 57 4.79 5.94 4.43
C LEU A 57 6.25 5.68 4.79
N PHE A 58 7.19 6.38 4.15
CA PHE A 58 8.62 6.27 4.44
C PHE A 58 8.92 6.70 5.89
N LEU A 59 8.41 7.85 6.33
CA LEU A 59 8.60 8.32 7.70
C LEU A 59 7.97 7.38 8.73
N SER A 60 6.72 6.94 8.49
CA SER A 60 6.02 6.02 9.37
C SER A 60 6.76 4.69 9.53
N TYR A 61 7.24 4.13 8.42
CA TYR A 61 8.03 2.89 8.42
C TYR A 61 9.36 3.06 9.15
N SER A 62 10.07 4.16 8.89
CA SER A 62 11.36 4.45 9.51
C SER A 62 11.23 4.60 11.02
N LEU A 63 10.24 5.38 11.49
CA LEU A 63 9.99 5.58 12.91
C LEU A 63 9.64 4.26 13.62
N THR A 64 8.73 3.47 13.05
CA THR A 64 8.30 2.20 13.64
C THR A 64 9.45 1.19 13.66
N SER A 65 10.28 1.15 12.61
CA SER A 65 11.44 0.26 12.54
C SER A 65 12.54 0.67 13.54
N LEU A 66 12.80 1.96 13.69
CA LEU A 66 13.74 2.48 14.69
C LEU A 66 13.27 2.18 16.11
N TYR A 67 11.96 2.31 16.36
CA TYR A 67 11.39 1.95 17.66
C TYR A 67 11.50 0.45 17.94
N TRP A 68 11.28 -0.40 16.94
CA TRP A 68 11.52 -1.85 17.04
C TRP A 68 12.97 -2.17 17.42
N ILE A 69 13.93 -1.50 16.78
CA ILE A 69 15.36 -1.65 17.09
C ILE A 69 15.65 -1.17 18.52
N TYR A 70 15.11 -0.03 18.93
CA TYR A 70 15.27 0.52 20.28
C TYR A 70 14.83 -0.48 21.36
N LEU A 71 13.63 -1.05 21.24
CA LEU A 71 13.14 -2.06 22.20
C LEU A 71 14.09 -3.26 22.30
N ARG A 72 14.62 -3.73 21.16
CA ARG A 72 15.60 -4.82 21.13
C ARG A 72 16.90 -4.45 21.82
N THR A 73 17.35 -3.19 21.75
CA THR A 73 18.55 -2.75 22.48
C THR A 73 18.33 -2.61 23.99
N GLN A 74 17.09 -2.34 24.44
CA GLN A 74 16.75 -2.32 25.86
C GLN A 74 16.46 -3.71 26.43
N GLY A 75 16.41 -4.75 25.58
CA GLY A 75 16.04 -6.10 25.98
C GLY A 75 14.54 -6.29 26.22
N GLU A 76 13.69 -5.36 25.76
CA GLU A 76 12.24 -5.46 25.84
C GLU A 76 11.66 -6.25 24.65
N ASP A 77 10.52 -6.92 24.85
CA ASP A 77 9.83 -7.66 23.79
C ASP A 77 9.17 -6.70 22.79
N PRO A 78 9.58 -6.71 21.51
CA PRO A 78 9.06 -5.79 20.52
C PRO A 78 7.78 -6.28 19.81
N SER A 79 7.13 -7.33 20.31
CA SER A 79 5.95 -7.96 19.69
C SER A 79 4.80 -6.99 19.41
N GLN A 80 4.60 -5.99 20.27
CA GLN A 80 3.59 -4.95 20.11
C GLN A 80 3.87 -3.97 18.95
N VAL A 81 5.14 -3.80 18.56
CA VAL A 81 5.53 -2.94 17.43
C VAL A 81 5.34 -3.65 16.09
N LYS A 82 5.33 -4.99 16.10
CA LYS A 82 5.15 -5.81 14.90
C LYS A 82 3.82 -5.54 14.20
N SER A 83 2.74 -5.37 14.96
CA SER A 83 1.43 -5.04 14.39
C SER A 83 1.43 -3.69 13.66
N GLU A 84 2.16 -2.71 14.17
CA GLU A 84 2.31 -1.40 13.52
C GLU A 84 3.15 -1.51 12.25
N LEU A 85 4.22 -2.31 12.23
CA LEU A 85 4.97 -2.59 11.01
C LEU A 85 4.09 -3.24 9.94
N ASP A 86 3.29 -4.23 10.30
CA ASP A 86 2.40 -4.92 9.38
C ASP A 86 1.28 -3.99 8.88
N ARG A 87 0.81 -3.07 9.73
CA ARG A 87 -0.12 -2.00 9.35
C ARG A 87 0.50 -1.08 8.30
N VAL A 88 1.73 -0.60 8.51
CA VAL A 88 2.43 0.27 7.54
C VAL A 88 2.67 -0.46 6.21
N LYS A 89 3.10 -1.73 6.24
CA LYS A 89 3.24 -2.56 5.03
C LYS A 89 1.94 -2.68 4.25
N LYS A 90 0.82 -2.92 4.93
CA LYS A 90 -0.51 -2.96 4.30
C LYS A 90 -0.84 -1.66 3.57
N TYR A 91 -0.42 -0.51 4.10
CA TYR A 91 -0.61 0.77 3.42
C TYR A 91 0.36 0.98 2.24
N MET A 92 1.59 0.47 2.33
CA MET A 92 2.51 0.43 1.18
C MET A 92 1.94 -0.41 0.03
N ASP A 93 1.37 -1.58 0.33
CA ASP A 93 0.72 -2.44 -0.67
C ASP A 93 -0.48 -1.74 -1.30
N LYS A 94 -1.30 -1.03 -0.51
CA LYS A 94 -2.40 -0.20 -1.04
C LYS A 94 -1.89 0.90 -1.96
N SER A 95 -0.82 1.61 -1.57
CA SER A 95 -0.21 2.65 -2.40
C SER A 95 0.25 2.08 -3.74
N LYS A 96 0.90 0.91 -3.72
CA LYS A 96 1.30 0.18 -4.92
C LYS A 96 0.11 -0.21 -5.78
N GLN A 97 -0.95 -0.77 -5.21
CA GLN A 97 -2.17 -1.14 -5.94
C GLN A 97 -2.83 0.06 -6.63
N ILE A 98 -2.84 1.24 -5.98
CA ILE A 98 -3.38 2.47 -6.57
C ILE A 98 -2.53 2.90 -7.76
N HIS A 99 -1.20 2.85 -7.62
CA HIS A 99 -0.28 3.17 -8.71
C HIS A 99 -0.42 2.19 -9.89
N ASP A 100 -0.47 0.89 -9.61
CA ASP A 100 -0.61 -0.14 -10.63
C ASP A 100 -1.96 -0.05 -11.36
N ARG A 101 -3.05 0.29 -10.64
CA ARG A 101 -4.36 0.54 -11.22
C ARG A 101 -4.34 1.71 -12.22
N LYS A 102 -3.52 2.74 -11.99
CA LYS A 102 -3.37 3.85 -12.95
C LYS A 102 -2.70 3.40 -14.26
N SER A 103 -1.78 2.44 -14.18
CA SER A 103 -1.04 1.91 -15.33
C SER A 103 -1.73 0.70 -16.00
N MET A 104 -2.85 0.22 -15.47
CA MET A 104 -3.52 -0.98 -15.95
C MET A 104 -4.24 -0.74 -17.29
N PRO A 105 -4.12 -1.66 -18.27
CA PRO A 105 -4.88 -1.58 -19.51
C PRO A 105 -6.39 -1.52 -19.25
N ARG A 106 -7.08 -0.58 -19.89
CA ARG A 106 -8.54 -0.45 -19.80
C ARG A 106 -9.20 -1.24 -20.92
N ILE A 107 -10.17 -2.09 -20.58
CA ILE A 107 -10.97 -2.80 -21.58
C ILE A 107 -11.90 -1.80 -22.27
N ASP A 108 -11.96 -1.84 -23.60
CA ASP A 108 -12.96 -1.10 -24.37
C ASP A 108 -14.35 -1.73 -24.13
N LYS A 109 -15.16 -1.02 -23.33
CA LYS A 109 -16.53 -1.43 -22.99
C LYS A 109 -17.42 -1.55 -24.22
N ALA A 110 -17.21 -0.72 -25.24
CA ALA A 110 -18.00 -0.75 -26.47
C ALA A 110 -17.68 -2.01 -27.28
N ALA A 111 -16.40 -2.34 -27.45
CA ALA A 111 -15.98 -3.57 -28.11
C ALA A 111 -16.46 -4.81 -27.34
N ALA A 112 -16.30 -4.84 -26.01
CA ALA A 112 -16.80 -5.92 -25.16
C ALA A 112 -18.32 -6.12 -25.32
N SER A 113 -19.08 -5.02 -25.36
CA SER A 113 -20.54 -5.06 -25.57
C SER A 113 -20.92 -5.64 -26.93
N ARG A 114 -20.14 -5.35 -27.98
CA ARG A 114 -20.33 -5.93 -29.32
C ARG A 114 -20.07 -7.43 -29.32
N PHE A 115 -18.99 -7.89 -28.67
CA PHE A 115 -18.70 -9.32 -28.55
C PHE A 115 -19.81 -10.07 -27.82
N VAL A 116 -20.30 -9.54 -26.70
CA VAL A 116 -21.41 -10.14 -25.95
C VAL A 116 -22.69 -10.19 -26.80
N ARG A 117 -23.04 -9.09 -27.47
CA ARG A 117 -24.25 -9.03 -28.30
C ARG A 117 -24.19 -9.95 -29.52
N SER A 118 -23.01 -10.10 -30.13
CA SER A 118 -22.78 -11.06 -31.20
C SER A 118 -22.85 -12.49 -30.70
N GLY A 119 -22.29 -12.78 -29.51
CA GLY A 119 -22.29 -14.14 -28.94
C GLY A 119 -23.66 -14.60 -28.44
N LEU A 120 -24.54 -13.66 -28.07
CA LEU A 120 -25.94 -13.92 -27.70
C LEU A 120 -26.91 -13.87 -28.88
N TRP A 121 -26.41 -13.70 -30.11
CA TRP A 121 -27.25 -13.67 -31.29
C TRP A 121 -27.71 -15.08 -31.64
N ASP A 122 -29.03 -15.28 -31.63
CA ASP A 122 -29.69 -16.55 -31.93
C ASP A 122 -30.56 -16.35 -33.19
N SER A 123 -30.27 -17.09 -34.26
CA SER A 123 -30.97 -16.97 -35.55
C SER A 123 -32.41 -17.49 -35.49
N ASN A 124 -32.76 -18.29 -34.49
CA ASN A 124 -34.14 -18.75 -34.28
C ASN A 124 -35.05 -17.72 -33.60
N LYS A 125 -34.52 -16.66 -32.98
CA LYS A 125 -35.35 -15.61 -32.35
C LYS A 125 -35.76 -14.49 -33.33
N THR A 126 -35.05 -14.35 -34.45
CA THR A 126 -35.39 -13.34 -35.47
C THR A 126 -36.65 -13.70 -36.23
N VAL A 127 -36.95 -15.00 -36.37
CA VAL A 127 -38.18 -15.49 -37.03
C VAL A 127 -39.43 -15.13 -36.22
N ASP A 128 -39.36 -15.14 -34.90
CA ASP A 128 -40.46 -14.71 -34.00
C ASP A 128 -40.58 -13.18 -33.86
N SER A 129 -39.55 -12.43 -34.27
CA SER A 129 -39.55 -10.96 -34.19
C SER A 129 -40.14 -10.30 -35.43
N GLU A 130 -40.08 -10.94 -36.60
CA GLU A 130 -40.72 -10.47 -37.83
C GLU A 130 -42.25 -10.56 -37.75
N VAL A 131 -42.82 -11.55 -37.05
CA VAL A 131 -44.28 -11.61 -36.79
C VAL A 131 -44.77 -10.53 -35.82
N SER A 132 -43.91 -9.99 -34.95
CA SER A 132 -44.28 -8.84 -34.09
C SER A 132 -44.10 -7.48 -34.76
N ALA A 133 -43.29 -7.37 -35.83
CA ALA A 133 -43.08 -6.11 -36.57
C ALA A 133 -44.29 -5.69 -37.43
N VAL A 134 -45.21 -6.63 -37.74
CA VAL A 134 -46.50 -6.35 -38.40
C VAL A 134 -47.50 -5.63 -37.47
N THR A 135 -47.32 -5.68 -36.15
CA THR A 135 -48.16 -4.96 -35.18
C THR A 135 -47.31 -3.91 -34.46
N GLY A 136 -47.26 -2.70 -35.01
CA GLY A 136 -46.49 -1.57 -34.50
C GLY A 136 -46.86 -1.13 -33.08
N ILE A 137 -46.28 -1.78 -32.07
CA ILE A 137 -46.33 -1.32 -30.67
C ILE A 137 -44.92 -0.88 -30.25
N SER A 138 -44.69 0.43 -30.34
CA SER A 138 -43.51 1.10 -29.81
C SER A 138 -43.48 1.01 -28.28
N ARG A 139 -42.72 0.06 -27.73
CA ARG A 139 -42.48 -0.02 -26.28
C ARG A 139 -41.44 1.02 -25.90
N LYS A 140 -41.91 2.22 -25.53
CA LYS A 140 -41.14 3.24 -24.80
C LYS A 140 -40.42 2.58 -23.62
N ARG A 141 -39.08 2.64 -23.61
CA ARG A 141 -38.26 2.22 -22.46
C ARG A 141 -38.62 3.10 -21.26
N LYS A 142 -39.25 2.53 -20.24
CA LYS A 142 -39.34 3.18 -18.92
C LYS A 142 -37.95 3.18 -18.32
N HIS A 143 -37.42 4.38 -18.07
CA HIS A 143 -36.19 4.59 -17.35
C HIS A 143 -36.47 4.37 -15.86
N ASN A 144 -36.05 3.23 -15.30
CA ASN A 144 -36.03 3.05 -13.85
C ASN A 144 -34.70 3.63 -13.34
N THR A 145 -34.74 4.87 -12.84
CA THR A 145 -33.70 5.38 -11.95
C THR A 145 -33.76 4.59 -10.65
N PHE A 146 -32.70 3.83 -10.36
CA PHE A 146 -32.43 3.29 -9.04
C PHE A 146 -31.73 4.40 -8.26
N ASN A 147 -32.41 4.98 -7.27
CA ASN A 147 -31.78 5.93 -6.36
C ASN A 147 -31.07 5.13 -5.27
N ASP A 148 -29.75 5.08 -5.35
CA ASP A 148 -28.88 4.68 -4.24
C ASP A 148 -28.67 5.88 -3.32
N ASP A 149 -29.69 6.24 -2.56
CA ASP A 149 -29.57 7.10 -1.38
C ASP A 149 -30.39 6.44 -0.26
N ASP A 150 -29.80 5.45 0.39
CA ASP A 150 -30.14 5.04 1.75
C ASP A 150 -28.91 4.35 2.38
N THR A 151 -28.19 5.14 3.19
CA THR A 151 -27.24 4.77 4.28
C THR A 151 -25.99 3.94 3.97
#